data_AF-A0A5E5P2F0-F1
#
_entry.id   AF-A0A5E5P2F0-F1
#
_cell.length_a   1.000
_cell.length_b   1.000
_cell.length_c   1.000
_cell.angle_alpha   90.00
_cell.angle_beta   90.00
_cell.angle_gamma   90.00
#
_symmetry.space_group_name_H-M   'P 1'
#
loop_
_entity.id
_entity.type
_entity.pdbx_description
1 polymer ?
#
loop_
_entity_poly.entity_id
_entity_poly.type
_entity_poly.pdbx_seq_one_letter_code
_entity_poly.pdbx_strand_id
1 'polypeptide(L)'
;MQQPDVQRETIVADSLPQRLDAYDMARLLIECAERPAIGMLMFFGVPMEARLAMVGAKTPEQAQEVRDESFNTDIWVLSTIMRVLGERERRGLGGPVGATFTPLELSVLVAHLNQVDDPTITAFFRRENLNGAQILKRHADALRELPEVEQLMLAALTAVWQRTDSLDLVRGFLDECIQDGPVADAIAARRAAAAGKATLH
;
A
#
# COMPACT_ATOMS: atom_id res chain seq x y z
N MET A 1 -33.20 -4.16 18.45
CA MET A 1 -31.82 -4.60 18.74
C MET A 1 -30.97 -4.16 17.58
N GLN A 2 -30.17 -3.09 17.73
CA GLN A 2 -29.16 -2.74 16.73
C GLN A 2 -28.02 -3.76 16.88
N GLN A 3 -27.72 -4.50 15.81
CA GLN A 3 -26.61 -5.45 15.78
C GLN A 3 -25.29 -4.66 15.87
N PRO A 4 -24.46 -4.89 16.89
CA PRO A 4 -23.14 -4.27 17.00
C PRO A 4 -22.16 -4.74 15.90
N ASP A 5 -22.48 -5.79 15.13
CA ASP A 5 -21.61 -6.31 14.05
C ASP A 5 -21.63 -5.46 12.78
N VAL A 6 -22.78 -4.89 12.39
CA VAL A 6 -22.88 -4.10 11.14
C VAL A 6 -22.02 -2.84 11.20
N GLN A 7 -21.82 -2.26 12.40
CA GLN A 7 -20.98 -1.07 12.57
C GLN A 7 -19.47 -1.37 12.48
N ARG A 8 -19.02 -2.61 12.71
CA ARG A 8 -17.60 -2.97 12.54
C ARG A 8 -17.21 -3.08 11.08
N GLU A 9 -18.16 -3.48 10.22
CA GLU A 9 -17.94 -3.70 8.79
C GLU A 9 -17.77 -2.41 7.99
N THR A 10 -18.27 -1.27 8.49
CA THR A 10 -18.28 0.00 7.74
C THR A 10 -16.97 0.80 7.84
N ILE A 11 -16.00 0.38 8.66
CA ILE A 11 -14.98 1.32 9.17
C ILE A 11 -13.58 1.16 8.57
N VAL A 12 -13.31 0.26 7.62
CA VAL A 12 -11.92 0.08 7.16
C VAL A 12 -11.63 0.65 5.77
N ALA A 13 -12.41 0.32 4.74
CA ALA A 13 -12.14 0.79 3.39
C ALA A 13 -12.46 2.29 3.20
N ASP A 14 -13.53 2.78 3.83
CA ASP A 14 -13.97 4.18 3.72
C ASP A 14 -13.18 5.15 4.62
N SER A 15 -12.35 4.63 5.54
CA SER A 15 -11.65 5.42 6.57
C SER A 15 -10.18 5.72 6.25
N LEU A 16 -9.66 5.25 5.10
CA LEU A 16 -8.39 5.72 4.55
C LEU A 16 -8.65 6.82 3.51
N PRO A 17 -8.78 8.09 3.92
CA PRO A 17 -8.83 9.21 2.98
C PRO A 17 -7.48 9.43 2.28
N GLN A 18 -6.41 8.76 2.72
CA GLN A 18 -5.05 9.04 2.29
C GLN A 18 -4.70 8.24 1.02
N ARG A 19 -4.48 8.96 -0.07
CA ARG A 19 -3.89 8.39 -1.29
C ARG A 19 -2.42 8.05 -1.03
N LEU A 20 -1.97 6.94 -1.58
CA LEU A 20 -0.60 6.43 -1.46
C LEU A 20 0.23 6.96 -2.63
N ASP A 21 1.45 7.44 -2.39
CA ASP A 21 2.34 7.75 -3.51
C ASP A 21 3.04 6.48 -4.05
N ALA A 22 3.83 6.64 -5.11
CA ALA A 22 4.53 5.51 -5.73
C ALA A 22 5.52 4.81 -4.79
N TYR A 23 6.14 5.56 -3.86
CA TYR A 23 7.03 5.02 -2.83
C TYR A 23 6.23 4.18 -1.82
N ASP A 24 5.11 4.70 -1.32
CA ASP A 24 4.25 4.01 -0.36
C ASP A 24 3.70 2.71 -0.96
N MET A 25 3.24 2.75 -2.22
CA MET A 25 2.80 1.55 -2.95
C MET A 25 3.91 0.50 -3.08
N ALA A 26 5.13 0.92 -3.46
CA ALA A 26 6.25 -0.01 -3.60
C ALA A 26 6.64 -0.64 -2.24
N ARG A 27 6.62 0.14 -1.15
CA ARG A 27 6.82 -0.37 0.20
C ARG A 27 5.77 -1.39 0.59
N LEU A 28 4.49 -1.11 0.32
CA LEU A 28 3.39 -2.03 0.62
C LEU A 28 3.50 -3.34 -0.16
N LEU A 29 3.84 -3.28 -1.45
CA LEU A 29 4.03 -4.49 -2.26
C LEU A 29 5.14 -5.39 -1.70
N ILE A 30 6.22 -4.80 -1.16
CA ILE A 30 7.32 -5.55 -0.54
C ILE A 30 6.91 -6.12 0.83
N GLU A 31 6.26 -5.31 1.66
CA GLU A 31 5.77 -5.74 2.98
C GLU A 31 4.69 -6.83 2.91
N CYS A 32 4.00 -6.93 1.77
CA CYS A 32 2.96 -7.89 1.50
C CYS A 32 3.38 -8.96 0.47
N ALA A 33 4.68 -9.16 0.24
CA ALA A 33 5.16 -10.12 -0.75
C ALA A 33 4.88 -11.59 -0.38
N GLU A 34 4.54 -11.89 0.88
CA GLU A 34 4.15 -13.24 1.32
C GLU A 34 2.73 -13.62 0.87
N ARG A 35 2.52 -14.89 0.50
CA ARG A 35 1.30 -15.37 -0.17
C ARG A 35 -0.05 -15.07 0.51
N PRO A 36 -0.23 -15.07 1.85
CA PRO A 36 -1.51 -14.65 2.42
C PRO A 36 -1.78 -13.15 2.21
N ALA A 37 -0.73 -12.32 2.16
CA ALA A 37 -0.85 -10.88 2.06
C ALA A 37 -1.25 -10.38 0.65
N ILE A 38 -0.95 -11.15 -0.41
CA ILE A 38 -1.31 -10.81 -1.79
C ILE A 38 -2.84 -10.88 -2.00
N GLY A 39 -3.48 -11.96 -1.54
CA GLY A 39 -4.94 -12.09 -1.61
C GLY A 39 -5.63 -11.00 -0.78
N MET A 40 -5.07 -10.69 0.39
CA MET A 40 -5.56 -9.63 1.26
C MET A 40 -5.50 -8.25 0.60
N LEU A 41 -4.38 -7.90 -0.03
CA LEU A 41 -4.24 -6.64 -0.77
C LEU A 41 -5.16 -6.55 -1.99
N MET A 42 -5.43 -7.66 -2.67
CA MET A 42 -6.27 -7.66 -3.87
C MET A 42 -7.73 -7.31 -3.58
N PHE A 43 -8.23 -7.61 -2.38
CA PHE A 43 -9.60 -7.25 -1.99
C PHE A 43 -9.67 -5.95 -1.19
N PHE A 44 -8.52 -5.36 -0.84
CA PHE A 44 -8.49 -4.14 -0.07
C PHE A 44 -9.15 -2.97 -0.83
N GLY A 45 -9.98 -2.17 -0.15
CA GLY A 45 -10.73 -1.09 -0.79
C GLY A 45 -11.84 -1.53 -1.76
N VAL A 46 -12.04 -2.84 -1.98
CA VAL A 46 -13.21 -3.35 -2.71
C VAL A 46 -14.42 -3.30 -1.78
N PRO A 47 -15.57 -2.75 -2.19
CA PRO A 47 -16.79 -2.74 -1.38
C PRO A 47 -17.25 -4.16 -1.00
N MET A 48 -17.76 -4.35 0.22
CA MET A 48 -18.16 -5.67 0.72
C MET A 48 -19.18 -6.37 -0.20
N GLU A 49 -20.13 -5.63 -0.77
CA GLU A 49 -21.12 -6.16 -1.70
C GLU A 49 -20.46 -6.72 -2.96
N ALA A 50 -19.41 -6.06 -3.44
CA ALA A 50 -18.63 -6.55 -4.58
C ALA A 50 -17.81 -7.78 -4.21
N ARG A 51 -17.21 -7.82 -3.01
CA ARG A 51 -16.51 -9.02 -2.51
C ARG A 51 -17.45 -10.21 -2.46
N LEU A 52 -18.60 -10.07 -1.79
CA LEU A 52 -19.63 -11.12 -1.70
C LEU A 52 -20.06 -11.63 -3.09
N ALA A 53 -20.19 -10.73 -4.07
CA ALA A 53 -20.50 -11.11 -5.44
C ALA A 53 -19.36 -11.88 -6.13
N MET A 54 -18.09 -11.50 -5.90
CA MET A 54 -16.92 -12.19 -6.45
C MET A 54 -16.75 -13.61 -5.91
N VAL A 55 -16.88 -13.80 -4.60
CA VAL A 55 -16.83 -15.15 -3.98
C VAL A 55 -18.12 -15.94 -4.17
N GLY A 56 -19.19 -15.30 -4.67
CA GLY A 56 -20.45 -15.97 -4.98
C GLY A 56 -21.17 -16.52 -3.76
N ALA A 57 -21.15 -15.80 -2.63
CA ALA A 57 -21.86 -16.19 -1.40
C ALA A 57 -23.38 -16.25 -1.65
N LYS A 58 -24.01 -17.41 -1.37
CA LYS A 58 -25.44 -17.67 -1.65
C LYS A 58 -26.29 -17.82 -0.40
N THR A 59 -25.68 -18.06 0.75
CA THR A 59 -26.38 -18.18 2.03
C THR A 59 -25.94 -17.09 3.02
N PRO A 60 -26.77 -16.78 4.04
CA PRO A 60 -26.37 -15.86 5.11
C PRO A 60 -25.09 -16.28 5.83
N GLU A 61 -24.89 -17.58 6.05
CA GLU A 61 -23.70 -18.13 6.72
C GLU A 61 -22.45 -17.88 5.87
N GLN A 62 -22.51 -18.17 4.56
CA GLN A 62 -21.41 -17.88 3.63
C GLN A 62 -21.12 -16.38 3.56
N ALA A 63 -22.16 -15.55 3.58
CA ALA A 63 -21.97 -14.10 3.59
C ALA A 63 -21.28 -13.61 4.88
N GLN A 64 -21.57 -14.24 6.01
CA GLN A 64 -20.90 -13.94 7.28
C GLN A 64 -19.44 -14.38 7.27
N GLU A 65 -19.13 -15.57 6.77
CA GLU A 65 -17.74 -16.05 6.63
C GLU A 65 -16.90 -15.08 5.81
N VAL A 66 -17.42 -14.62 4.67
CA VAL A 66 -16.73 -13.65 3.80
C VAL A 66 -16.53 -12.30 4.50
N ARG A 67 -17.50 -11.86 5.32
CA ARG A 67 -17.39 -10.61 6.09
C ARG A 67 -16.30 -10.72 7.14
N ASP A 68 -16.26 -11.83 7.88
CA ASP A 68 -15.27 -12.07 8.93
C ASP A 68 -13.85 -12.16 8.35
N GLU A 69 -13.67 -12.90 7.24
CA GLU A 69 -12.39 -12.99 6.53
C GLU A 69 -11.96 -11.65 5.95
N SER A 70 -12.89 -10.90 5.35
CA SER A 70 -12.65 -9.57 4.80
C SER A 70 -12.26 -8.57 5.88
N PHE A 71 -12.89 -8.61 7.04
CA PHE A 71 -12.59 -7.72 8.17
C PHE A 71 -11.17 -7.96 8.70
N ASN A 72 -10.78 -9.23 8.89
CA ASN A 72 -9.43 -9.58 9.34
C ASN A 72 -8.37 -9.16 8.32
N THR A 73 -8.65 -9.40 7.04
CA THR A 73 -7.84 -8.95 5.89
C THR A 73 -7.64 -7.45 5.92
N ASP A 74 -8.74 -6.71 6.03
CA ASP A 74 -8.79 -5.26 6.00
C ASP A 74 -8.02 -4.64 7.17
N ILE A 75 -8.17 -5.17 8.39
CA ILE A 75 -7.38 -4.75 9.57
C ILE A 75 -5.89 -5.01 9.36
N TRP A 76 -5.54 -6.19 8.83
CA TRP A 76 -4.15 -6.53 8.60
C TRP A 76 -3.49 -5.58 7.58
N VAL A 77 -4.17 -5.32 6.46
CA VAL A 77 -3.69 -4.38 5.44
C VAL A 77 -3.60 -2.96 6.00
N LEU A 78 -4.63 -2.49 6.73
CA LEU A 78 -4.58 -1.19 7.41
C LEU A 78 -3.38 -1.07 8.35
N SER A 79 -3.14 -2.09 9.17
CA SER A 79 -2.01 -2.08 10.11
C SER A 79 -0.67 -1.97 9.38
N THR A 80 -0.58 -2.60 8.20
CA THR A 80 0.60 -2.54 7.33
C THR A 80 0.75 -1.15 6.70
N ILE A 81 -0.34 -0.55 6.21
CA ILE A 81 -0.36 0.83 5.70
C ILE A 81 0.05 1.81 6.78
N MET A 82 -0.55 1.73 7.97
CA MET A 82 -0.22 2.62 9.09
C MET A 82 1.25 2.48 9.50
N ARG A 83 1.83 1.28 9.43
CA ARG A 83 3.25 1.09 9.69
C ARG A 83 4.12 1.70 8.59
N VAL A 84 3.81 1.49 7.32
CA VAL A 84 4.57 2.08 6.20
C VAL A 84 4.52 3.61 6.25
N LEU A 85 3.34 4.19 6.48
CA LEU A 85 3.16 5.62 6.64
C LEU A 85 3.84 6.14 7.92
N GLY A 86 3.77 5.40 9.02
CA GLY A 86 4.46 5.74 10.26
C GLY A 86 5.98 5.65 10.15
N GLU A 87 6.52 4.68 9.41
CA GLU A 87 7.94 4.62 9.04
C GLU A 87 8.34 5.85 8.23
N ARG A 88 7.54 6.19 7.22
CA ARG A 88 7.73 7.38 6.40
C ARG A 88 7.85 8.65 7.26
N GLU A 89 6.88 8.86 8.16
CA GLU A 89 6.86 10.01 9.06
C GLU A 89 8.05 10.01 10.04
N ARG A 90 8.35 8.88 10.70
CA ARG A 90 9.51 8.74 11.61
C ARG A 90 10.84 9.06 10.92
N ARG A 91 10.93 8.77 9.62
CA ARG A 91 12.11 9.04 8.77
C ARG A 91 12.14 10.48 8.24
N GLY A 92 11.14 11.30 8.60
CA GLY A 92 11.01 12.70 8.18
C GLY A 92 10.71 12.85 6.69
N LEU A 93 10.11 11.84 6.07
CA LEU A 93 9.51 11.92 4.74
C LEU A 93 8.09 12.48 4.95
N GLY A 94 7.88 13.76 4.63
CA GLY A 94 6.59 14.43 4.88
C GLY A 94 5.63 14.29 3.70
N GLY A 95 4.37 13.94 3.96
CA GLY A 95 3.26 13.90 2.99
C GLY A 95 3.51 13.01 1.76
N PRO A 96 2.51 12.76 0.91
CA PRO A 96 2.74 12.07 -0.37
C PRO A 96 3.57 12.94 -1.33
N VAL A 97 4.45 12.33 -2.12
CA VAL A 97 5.26 13.01 -3.14
C VAL A 97 4.90 12.53 -4.56
N GLY A 98 4.76 13.48 -5.49
CA GLY A 98 4.45 13.15 -6.88
C GLY A 98 3.04 12.60 -7.09
N ALA A 99 2.90 11.66 -8.03
CA ALA A 99 1.62 11.04 -8.36
C ALA A 99 1.13 10.12 -7.24
N THR A 100 -0.18 10.15 -6.98
CA THR A 100 -0.82 9.37 -5.91
C THR A 100 -1.89 8.43 -6.44
N PHE A 101 -2.16 7.36 -5.69
CA PHE A 101 -2.97 6.22 -6.07
C PHE A 101 -3.97 5.90 -4.96
N THR A 102 -5.15 5.43 -5.35
CA THR A 102 -6.15 4.94 -4.38
C THR A 102 -5.80 3.53 -3.92
N PRO A 103 -6.31 3.10 -2.75
CA PRO A 103 -6.27 1.70 -2.34
C PRO A 103 -6.78 0.74 -3.41
N LEU A 104 -7.85 1.12 -4.12
CA LEU A 104 -8.41 0.30 -5.20
C LEU A 104 -7.47 0.18 -6.41
N GLU A 105 -6.71 1.24 -6.74
CA GLU A 105 -5.66 1.17 -7.77
C GLU A 105 -4.53 0.20 -7.35
N LEU A 106 -4.17 0.13 -6.06
CA LEU A 106 -3.23 -0.86 -5.53
C LEU A 106 -3.76 -2.29 -5.72
N SER A 107 -5.04 -2.53 -5.40
CA SER A 107 -5.69 -3.83 -5.54
C SER A 107 -5.68 -4.34 -6.98
N VAL A 108 -5.97 -3.45 -7.94
CA VAL A 108 -5.91 -3.76 -9.37
C VAL A 108 -4.47 -4.05 -9.81
N LEU A 109 -3.51 -3.26 -9.32
CA LEU A 109 -2.08 -3.47 -9.63
C LEU A 109 -1.60 -4.82 -9.11
N VAL A 110 -1.97 -5.21 -7.89
CA VAL A 110 -1.65 -6.51 -7.29
C VAL A 110 -2.25 -7.65 -8.13
N ALA A 111 -3.53 -7.56 -8.50
CA ALA A 111 -4.17 -8.56 -9.36
C ALA A 111 -3.45 -8.70 -10.72
N HIS A 112 -3.05 -7.56 -11.31
CA HIS A 112 -2.35 -7.54 -12.59
C HIS A 112 -0.94 -8.15 -12.51
N LEU A 113 -0.14 -7.76 -11.51
CA LEU A 113 1.21 -8.27 -11.29
C LEU A 113 1.22 -9.79 -11.03
N ASN A 114 0.16 -10.30 -10.38
CA ASN A 114 0.01 -11.72 -10.08
C ASN A 114 -0.76 -12.51 -11.15
N GLN A 115 -1.11 -11.88 -12.27
CA GLN A 115 -1.79 -12.53 -13.40
C GLN A 115 -3.08 -13.26 -12.99
N VAL A 116 -3.86 -12.64 -12.10
CA VAL A 116 -5.13 -13.21 -11.62
C VAL A 116 -6.13 -13.27 -12.79
N ASP A 117 -6.45 -14.50 -13.22
CA ASP A 117 -7.41 -14.77 -14.29
C ASP A 117 -8.77 -15.19 -13.72
N ASP A 118 -9.39 -14.29 -12.95
CA ASP A 118 -10.73 -14.45 -12.42
C ASP A 118 -11.72 -13.52 -13.16
N PRO A 119 -12.74 -14.06 -13.85
CA PRO A 119 -13.70 -13.25 -14.60
C PRO A 119 -14.52 -12.28 -13.75
N THR A 120 -14.81 -12.62 -12.49
CA THR A 120 -15.61 -11.78 -11.59
C THR A 120 -14.81 -10.57 -11.12
N ILE A 121 -13.53 -10.80 -10.75
CA ILE A 121 -12.58 -9.75 -10.38
C ILE A 121 -12.31 -8.84 -11.58
N THR A 122 -12.07 -9.42 -12.75
CA THR A 122 -11.84 -8.67 -13.99
C THR A 122 -13.05 -7.82 -14.38
N ALA A 123 -14.27 -8.38 -14.27
CA ALA A 123 -15.50 -7.64 -14.57
C ALA A 123 -15.74 -6.47 -13.61
N PHE A 124 -15.45 -6.66 -12.32
CA PHE A 124 -15.52 -5.59 -11.33
C PHE A 124 -14.55 -4.45 -11.67
N PHE A 125 -13.26 -4.73 -11.84
CA PHE A 125 -12.29 -3.67 -12.14
C PHE A 125 -12.59 -2.94 -13.46
N ARG A 126 -13.12 -3.65 -14.46
CA ARG A 126 -13.60 -3.04 -15.69
C ARG A 126 -14.77 -2.09 -15.46
N ARG A 127 -15.73 -2.48 -14.60
CA ARG A 127 -16.88 -1.63 -14.22
C ARG A 127 -16.43 -0.36 -13.51
N GLU A 128 -15.42 -0.47 -12.65
CA GLU A 128 -14.81 0.68 -11.96
C GLU A 128 -13.86 1.50 -12.86
N ASN A 129 -13.78 1.17 -14.16
CA ASN A 129 -12.90 1.82 -15.15
C ASN A 129 -11.40 1.80 -14.74
N LEU A 130 -10.97 0.69 -14.13
CA LEU A 130 -9.60 0.48 -13.70
C LEU A 130 -8.89 -0.51 -14.62
N ASN A 131 -7.66 -0.17 -15.01
CA ASN A 131 -6.85 -0.99 -15.89
C ASN A 131 -5.45 -1.19 -15.29
N GLY A 132 -5.12 -2.44 -14.93
CA GLY A 132 -3.87 -2.77 -14.27
C GLY A 132 -2.62 -2.41 -15.07
N ALA A 133 -2.63 -2.57 -16.40
CA ALA A 133 -1.49 -2.20 -17.24
C ALA A 133 -1.26 -0.68 -17.28
N GLN A 134 -2.35 0.11 -17.33
CA GLN A 134 -2.26 1.57 -17.29
C GLN A 134 -1.80 2.07 -15.91
N ILE A 135 -2.30 1.45 -14.84
CA ILE A 135 -1.89 1.76 -13.46
C ILE A 135 -0.42 1.39 -13.26
N LEU A 136 0.02 0.22 -13.71
CA LEU A 136 1.43 -0.19 -13.67
C LEU A 136 2.33 0.80 -14.39
N LYS A 137 1.93 1.24 -15.59
CA LYS A 137 2.68 2.27 -16.33
C LYS A 137 2.78 3.56 -15.53
N ARG A 138 1.65 4.08 -15.02
CA ARG A 138 1.63 5.30 -14.18
C ARG A 138 2.50 5.15 -12.93
N HIS A 139 2.46 4.00 -12.27
CA HIS A 139 3.27 3.70 -11.09
C HIS A 139 4.75 3.69 -11.44
N ALA A 140 5.13 3.00 -12.53
CA ALA A 140 6.52 2.96 -13.00
C ALA A 140 7.06 4.34 -13.42
N ASP A 141 6.23 5.15 -14.09
CA ASP A 141 6.59 6.53 -14.45
C ASP A 141 6.78 7.38 -13.18
N ALA A 142 5.85 7.29 -12.22
CA ALA A 142 5.93 8.00 -10.95
C ALA A 142 7.15 7.59 -10.09
N LEU A 143 7.56 6.32 -10.13
CA LEU A 143 8.78 5.85 -9.46
C LEU A 143 10.05 6.55 -9.98
N ARG A 144 10.11 6.85 -11.29
CA ARG A 144 11.25 7.57 -11.90
C ARG A 144 11.28 9.04 -11.53
N GLU A 145 10.13 9.61 -11.19
CA GLU A 145 9.96 11.01 -10.81
C GLU A 145 10.05 11.25 -9.30
N LEU A 146 10.26 10.18 -8.49
CA LEU A 146 10.41 10.32 -7.05
C LEU A 146 11.59 11.25 -6.71
N PRO A 147 11.52 12.01 -5.61
CA PRO A 147 12.68 12.75 -5.14
C PRO A 147 13.82 11.81 -4.74
N GLU A 148 15.04 12.35 -4.72
CA GLU A 148 16.28 11.60 -4.50
C GLU A 148 16.25 10.73 -3.24
N VAL A 149 15.69 11.25 -2.13
CA VAL A 149 15.63 10.52 -0.86
C VAL A 149 14.78 9.25 -1.00
N GLU A 150 13.58 9.36 -1.56
CA GLU A 150 12.67 8.23 -1.78
C GLU A 150 13.23 7.22 -2.79
N GLN A 151 13.96 7.68 -3.82
CA GLN A 151 14.67 6.80 -4.76
C GLN A 151 15.78 6.00 -4.07
N LEU A 152 16.65 6.66 -3.30
CA LEU A 152 17.74 6.01 -2.55
C LEU A 152 17.18 4.99 -1.55
N MET A 153 16.08 5.34 -0.87
CA MET A 153 15.36 4.45 0.03
C MET A 153 14.85 3.18 -0.66
N LEU A 154 14.20 3.31 -1.82
CA LEU A 154 13.73 2.14 -2.58
C LEU A 154 14.88 1.30 -3.14
N ALA A 155 15.98 1.94 -3.55
CA ALA A 155 17.16 1.23 -4.01
C ALA A 155 17.79 0.39 -2.88
N ALA A 156 17.97 0.99 -1.70
CA ALA A 156 18.47 0.31 -0.50
C ALA A 156 17.57 -0.87 -0.10
N LEU A 157 16.26 -0.64 -0.07
CA LEU A 157 15.25 -1.66 0.20
C LEU A 157 15.34 -2.84 -0.78
N THR A 158 15.35 -2.53 -2.08
CA THR A 158 15.37 -3.55 -3.14
C THR A 158 16.64 -4.38 -3.08
N ALA A 159 17.79 -3.75 -2.83
CA ALA A 159 19.08 -4.44 -2.72
C ALA A 159 19.11 -5.46 -1.58
N VAL A 160 18.46 -5.17 -0.45
CA VAL A 160 18.34 -6.13 0.66
C VAL A 160 17.30 -7.19 0.38
N TRP A 161 16.14 -6.80 -0.15
CA TRP A 161 15.07 -7.74 -0.51
C TRP A 161 15.55 -8.83 -1.47
N GLN A 162 16.42 -8.49 -2.42
CA GLN A 162 17.03 -9.47 -3.32
C GLN A 162 17.97 -10.50 -2.64
N ARG A 163 18.33 -10.27 -1.37
CA ARG A 163 19.34 -11.05 -0.63
C ARG A 163 18.76 -11.78 0.58
N THR A 164 17.54 -11.47 1.00
CA THR A 164 16.89 -12.09 2.16
C THR A 164 15.37 -12.04 2.03
N ASP A 165 14.71 -13.11 2.47
CA ASP A 165 13.25 -13.16 2.58
C ASP A 165 12.78 -12.66 3.96
N SER A 166 13.69 -12.30 4.87
CA SER A 166 13.34 -11.80 6.20
C SER A 166 13.05 -10.30 6.16
N LEU A 167 11.77 -9.95 6.35
CA LEU A 167 11.34 -8.55 6.47
C LEU A 167 11.99 -7.83 7.66
N ASP A 168 12.31 -8.52 8.75
CA ASP A 168 12.98 -7.90 9.89
C ASP A 168 14.43 -7.51 9.58
N LEU A 169 15.15 -8.32 8.80
CA LEU A 169 16.49 -7.97 8.31
C LEU A 169 16.43 -6.79 7.33
N VAL A 170 15.43 -6.77 6.45
CA VAL A 170 15.18 -5.66 5.53
C VAL A 170 14.93 -4.36 6.30
N ARG A 171 14.10 -4.42 7.35
CA ARG A 171 13.79 -3.25 8.20
C ARG A 171 15.01 -2.77 8.98
N GLY A 172 15.77 -3.68 9.60
CA GLY A 172 16.98 -3.34 10.34
C GLY A 172 18.02 -2.62 9.47
N PHE A 173 18.26 -3.11 8.26
CA PHE A 173 19.18 -2.47 7.33
C PHE A 173 18.71 -1.08 6.88
N LEU A 174 17.41 -0.90 6.63
CA LEU A 174 16.87 0.40 6.29
C LEU A 174 17.07 1.41 7.42
N ASP A 175 16.89 0.98 8.67
CA ASP A 175 17.13 1.84 9.83
C ASP A 175 18.62 2.23 9.94
N GLU A 176 19.54 1.31 9.66
CA GLU A 176 20.99 1.61 9.57
C GLU A 176 21.31 2.65 8.48
N CYS A 177 20.80 2.46 7.24
CA CYS A 177 21.05 3.40 6.13
C CYS A 177 20.59 4.84 6.42
N ILE A 178 19.58 4.99 7.28
CA ILE A 178 18.98 6.28 7.65
C ILE A 178 19.70 6.91 8.84
N GLN A 179 20.37 6.11 9.67
CA GLN A 179 21.17 6.60 10.79
C GLN A 179 22.57 7.03 10.34
N ASP A 180 23.20 6.22 9.49
CA ASP A 180 24.57 6.45 9.02
C ASP A 180 24.71 5.92 7.58
N GLY A 181 24.62 6.83 6.61
CA GLY A 181 24.72 6.46 5.19
C GLY A 181 24.19 7.51 4.21
N PRO A 182 24.24 7.21 2.90
CA PRO A 182 23.86 8.17 1.84
C PRO A 182 22.42 8.69 1.94
N VAL A 183 21.51 7.88 2.51
CA VAL A 183 20.13 8.29 2.77
C VAL A 183 20.07 9.30 3.90
N ALA A 184 20.82 9.07 4.99
CA ALA A 184 20.92 10.00 6.11
C ALA A 184 21.41 11.38 5.64
N ASP A 185 22.45 11.40 4.81
CA ASP A 185 23.02 12.61 4.21
C ASP A 185 21.99 13.34 3.34
N ALA A 186 21.26 12.62 2.48
CA ALA A 186 20.24 13.21 1.62
C ALA A 186 19.05 13.78 2.43
N ILE A 187 18.62 13.09 3.50
CA ILE A 187 17.60 13.60 4.43
C ILE A 187 18.10 14.88 5.13
N ALA A 188 19.34 14.89 5.61
CA ALA A 188 19.95 16.05 6.26
C ALA A 188 20.01 17.25 5.30
N ALA A 189 20.45 17.03 4.06
CA ALA A 189 20.50 18.06 3.02
C ALA A 189 19.11 18.63 2.71
N ARG A 190 18.09 17.76 2.56
CA ARG A 190 16.70 18.18 2.33
C ARG A 190 16.16 19.02 3.50
N ARG A 191 16.43 18.62 4.74
CA ARG A 191 16.03 19.38 5.94
C ARG A 191 16.72 20.74 6.00
N ALA A 192 18.02 20.80 5.72
CA ALA A 192 18.77 22.05 5.69
C ALA A 192 18.22 23.01 4.63
N ALA A 193 17.89 22.51 3.43
CA ALA A 193 17.28 23.31 2.36
C ALA A 193 15.88 23.83 2.74
N ALA A 194 15.08 23.05 3.47
CA ALA A 194 13.77 23.49 3.96
C ALA A 194 13.89 24.57 5.05
N ALA A 195 14.84 24.43 5.98
CA ALA A 195 15.10 25.42 7.02
C ALA A 195 15.57 26.77 6.44
N GLY A 196 16.44 26.73 5.42
CA GLY A 196 16.93 27.95 4.74
C GLY A 196 15.83 28.74 4.01
N LYS A 197 14.76 28.08 3.56
CA LYS A 197 13.57 28.74 2.97
C LYS A 197 12.67 29.39 4.03
N ALA A 198 12.59 28.81 5.23
CA ALA A 198 11.78 29.36 6.33
C ALA A 198 12.37 30.64 6.95
N THR A 199 13.70 30.83 6.86
CA THR A 199 14.41 32.00 7.41
C THR A 199 14.51 33.19 6.45
N LEU A 200 14.07 33.07 5.19
CA LEU A 200 14.12 34.12 4.17
C LEU A 200 12.80 34.91 4.03
N HIS A 201 11.97 34.91 5.07
CA HIS A 201 10.73 35.68 5.16
C HIS A 201 10.81 36.75 6.25
#